data_AF-A0AA40IA48-F1
#
_entry.id   AF-A0AA40IA48-F1
#
_cell.length_a   1.000
_cell.length_b   1.000
_cell.length_c   1.000
_cell.angle_alpha   90.00
_cell.angle_beta   90.00
_cell.angle_gamma   90.00
#
_symmetry.space_group_name_H-M   'P 1'
#
loop_
_entity.id
_entity.type
_entity.pdbx_description
1 polymer ?
#
loop_
_entity_poly.entity_id
_entity_poly.type
_entity_poly.pdbx_seq_one_letter_code
_entity_poly.pdbx_strand_id
1 'polypeptide(L)'
;MAGSGPRSRCGSPPPPHSDWGRLEAAILSGWRSFWQSVGKDRAAPRASREEAAEEPSTLTRLPIDVQLYILSFLSPHDLCQLGSTSHYWNETVRDPILWRYFLLRDLPSWSSVDWKSLPDLDILKKPISEVTDGAFFDYMAVYKMCCPYTRRSSKASRPMYGAVTSFLHSLIIQNEPRFAMFGPGLEELNTSLVLSLMSSEELCPTAGLPQRQIDGIGSGVSFQLSNQHKFNILILYSTTRKERDRAREEHTSAVNKMFSLQNEGDDQQGSRYSVIPQIQKVCEVVDGFIYVANAEAQKRHEWQDEFSRIMAMTDPAFGSSGRPMLVLSCISQANVKRMPCFYVAHELGLNHLNHPWMVQDTEAETLTGFLNGIQWILEEVESKHAR
;
A
#
# COMPACT_ATOMS: atom_id res chain seq x y z
N MET A 1 24.54 -4.04 60.64
CA MET A 1 25.00 -2.82 59.94
C MET A 1 24.93 -3.08 58.45
N ALA A 2 24.03 -2.37 57.77
CA ALA A 2 23.74 -2.52 56.36
C ALA A 2 24.75 -1.70 55.53
N GLY A 3 25.37 -2.34 54.54
CA GLY A 3 26.18 -1.70 53.51
C GLY A 3 25.39 -1.62 52.22
N SER A 4 24.84 -0.44 51.93
CA SER A 4 24.03 -0.13 50.75
C SER A 4 24.94 0.19 49.56
N GLY A 5 25.04 -0.71 48.58
CA GLY A 5 25.62 -0.42 47.26
C GLY A 5 24.57 0.23 46.34
N PRO A 6 24.92 1.25 45.55
CA PRO A 6 23.96 1.92 44.67
C PRO A 6 23.62 1.01 43.48
N ARG A 7 22.35 0.61 43.39
CA ARG A 7 21.78 -0.05 42.22
C ARG A 7 21.86 0.90 41.02
N SER A 8 22.66 0.54 40.02
CA SER A 8 22.64 1.16 38.71
C SER A 8 21.24 1.01 38.11
N ARG A 9 20.54 2.13 37.95
CA ARG A 9 19.40 2.22 37.04
C ARG A 9 19.96 2.06 35.63
N CYS A 10 20.00 0.83 35.12
CA CYS A 10 20.02 0.59 33.68
C CYS A 10 18.67 1.11 33.15
N GLY A 11 18.65 2.38 32.75
CA GLY A 11 17.57 2.92 31.95
C GLY A 11 17.52 2.10 30.66
N SER A 12 16.40 1.43 30.44
CA SER A 12 16.10 0.79 29.17
C SER A 12 16.35 1.81 28.06
N PRO A 13 17.09 1.47 26.99
CA PRO A 13 17.23 2.37 25.85
C PRO A 13 15.82 2.72 25.33
N PRO A 14 15.57 3.97 24.90
CA PRO A 14 14.31 4.32 24.28
C PRO A 14 14.05 3.39 23.09
N PRO A 15 12.79 3.01 22.84
CA PRO A 15 12.46 2.02 21.82
C PRO A 15 12.99 2.48 20.45
N PRO A 16 13.47 1.57 19.60
CA PRO A 16 13.78 1.92 18.22
C PRO A 16 12.49 2.45 17.58
N HIS A 17 12.48 3.75 17.25
CA HIS A 17 11.44 4.35 16.43
C HIS A 17 11.37 3.57 15.11
N SER A 18 10.16 3.23 14.66
CA SER A 18 9.96 2.76 13.29
C SER A 18 10.59 3.76 12.32
N ASP A 19 11.22 3.28 11.24
CA ASP A 19 11.86 4.15 10.25
C ASP A 19 10.84 5.12 9.63
N TRP A 20 9.55 4.75 9.58
CA TRP A 20 8.45 5.66 9.30
C TRP A 20 8.36 6.83 10.29
N GLY A 21 8.43 6.60 11.61
CA GLY A 21 8.38 7.69 12.58
C GLY A 21 9.53 8.69 12.42
N ARG A 22 10.70 8.23 11.96
CA ARG A 22 11.84 9.10 11.61
C ARG A 22 11.61 9.85 10.30
N LEU A 23 11.10 9.16 9.28
CA LEU A 23 10.79 9.75 7.97
C LEU A 23 9.66 10.78 8.09
N GLU A 24 8.58 10.45 8.80
CA GLU A 24 7.44 11.34 9.09
C GLU A 24 7.91 12.56 9.88
N ALA A 25 8.77 12.38 10.90
CA ALA A 25 9.35 13.51 11.63
C ALA A 25 10.26 14.36 10.72
N ALA A 26 11.08 13.75 9.85
CA ALA A 26 11.93 14.46 8.90
C ALA A 26 11.11 15.22 7.84
N ILE A 27 9.99 14.64 7.38
CA ILE A 27 9.02 15.29 6.51
C ILE A 27 8.37 16.45 7.29
N LEU A 28 7.65 16.21 8.38
CA LEU A 28 6.85 17.25 9.04
C LEU A 28 7.67 18.38 9.71
N SER A 29 8.81 18.07 10.35
CA SER A 29 9.64 19.09 11.03
C SER A 29 10.61 19.81 10.10
N GLY A 30 10.84 19.25 8.90
CA GLY A 30 11.92 19.64 8.02
C GLY A 30 11.54 20.67 6.96
N TRP A 31 10.29 21.08 6.80
CA TRP A 31 9.89 21.80 5.57
C TRP A 31 10.31 23.26 5.52
N ARG A 32 10.30 23.94 6.68
CA ARG A 32 10.92 25.27 6.78
C ARG A 32 12.43 25.16 6.55
N SER A 33 13.06 24.15 7.13
CA SER A 33 14.49 23.85 6.97
C SER A 33 14.83 23.43 5.54
N PHE A 34 13.92 22.75 4.85
CA PHE A 34 14.01 22.30 3.45
C PHE A 34 14.09 23.50 2.54
N TRP A 35 13.13 24.43 2.63
CA TRP A 35 13.13 25.65 1.82
C TRP A 35 14.31 26.57 2.17
N GLN A 36 14.71 26.63 3.44
CA GLN A 36 15.95 27.33 3.84
C GLN A 36 17.23 26.68 3.29
N SER A 37 17.26 25.35 3.15
CA SER A 37 18.39 24.62 2.53
C SER A 37 18.44 24.87 1.02
N VAL A 38 17.29 24.78 0.35
CA VAL A 38 17.17 25.06 -1.10
C VAL A 38 17.65 26.48 -1.44
N GLY A 39 17.29 27.47 -0.60
CA GLY A 39 17.77 28.84 -0.75
C GLY A 39 19.29 29.00 -0.55
N LYS A 40 19.91 28.22 0.34
CA LYS A 40 21.37 28.24 0.56
C LYS A 40 22.15 27.59 -0.59
N ASP A 41 21.66 26.46 -1.12
CA ASP A 41 22.35 25.70 -2.17
C ASP A 41 22.28 26.40 -3.54
N ARG A 42 21.22 27.17 -3.80
CA ARG A 42 21.04 27.93 -5.06
C ARG A 42 21.56 29.37 -5.01
N ALA A 43 22.10 29.83 -3.88
CA ALA A 43 22.69 31.17 -3.75
C ALA A 43 24.07 31.32 -4.43
N ALA A 44 24.62 30.27 -5.04
CA ALA A 44 25.84 30.36 -5.86
C ALA A 44 25.51 30.91 -7.27
N PRO A 45 26.17 31.99 -7.75
CA PRO A 45 25.62 32.78 -8.86
C PRO A 45 25.96 32.18 -10.22
N ARG A 46 24.94 32.02 -11.08
CA ARG A 46 25.11 32.08 -12.54
C ARG A 46 24.59 33.42 -13.03
N ALA A 47 25.50 34.38 -13.15
CA ALA A 47 25.28 35.55 -13.97
C ALA A 47 25.58 35.18 -15.42
N SER A 48 24.53 35.07 -16.24
CA SER A 48 24.67 35.23 -17.69
C SER A 48 23.63 36.23 -18.16
N ARG A 49 24.16 37.25 -18.82
CA ARG A 49 23.53 38.49 -19.26
C ARG A 49 22.86 38.31 -20.62
N GLU A 50 21.83 39.13 -20.81
CA GLU A 50 21.18 39.55 -22.06
C GLU A 50 20.24 38.57 -22.76
N GLU A 51 18.93 38.84 -22.61
CA GLU A 51 18.00 38.96 -23.73
C GLU A 51 17.00 40.09 -23.43
N ALA A 52 16.72 40.92 -24.44
CA ALA A 52 15.83 42.07 -24.34
C ALA A 52 14.37 41.61 -24.27
N ALA A 53 13.66 41.90 -23.18
CA ALA A 53 12.22 41.70 -23.07
C ALA A 53 11.64 42.50 -21.89
N GLU A 54 10.33 42.74 -21.94
CA GLU A 54 9.47 43.42 -20.95
C GLU A 54 9.96 43.37 -19.49
N GLU A 55 9.80 44.48 -18.76
CA GLU A 55 10.06 44.55 -17.31
C GLU A 55 9.49 43.29 -16.63
N PRO A 56 10.34 42.41 -16.08
CA PRO A 56 9.89 41.17 -15.50
C PRO A 56 8.93 41.49 -14.37
N SER A 57 7.77 40.81 -14.37
CA SER A 57 6.75 41.00 -13.34
C SER A 57 7.35 40.95 -11.93
N THR A 58 6.78 41.67 -10.98
CA THR A 58 7.26 41.70 -9.58
C THR A 58 7.44 40.28 -9.00
N LEU A 59 6.61 39.32 -9.43
CA LEU A 59 6.69 37.92 -9.02
C LEU A 59 7.91 37.19 -9.63
N THR A 60 8.24 37.47 -10.89
CA THR A 60 9.41 36.91 -11.59
C THR A 60 10.74 37.43 -11.03
N ARG A 61 10.73 38.60 -10.38
CA ARG A 61 11.92 39.21 -9.75
C ARG A 61 12.26 38.62 -8.38
N LEU A 62 11.38 37.80 -7.80
CA LEU A 62 11.64 37.14 -6.53
C LEU A 62 12.74 36.07 -6.70
N PRO A 63 13.55 35.80 -5.65
CA PRO A 63 14.47 34.67 -5.65
C PRO A 63 13.75 33.33 -5.92
N ILE A 64 14.42 32.42 -6.63
CA ILE A 64 13.82 31.15 -7.07
C ILE A 64 13.30 30.31 -5.92
N ASP A 65 13.98 30.30 -4.78
CA ASP A 65 13.56 29.62 -3.56
C ASP A 65 12.23 30.19 -3.00
N VAL A 66 12.06 31.51 -3.05
CA VAL A 66 10.81 32.18 -2.66
C VAL A 66 9.70 31.87 -3.65
N GLN A 67 10.00 31.85 -4.95
CA GLN A 67 9.03 31.46 -5.97
C GLN A 67 8.55 30.03 -5.77
N LEU A 68 9.47 29.06 -5.66
CA LEU A 68 9.12 27.65 -5.43
C LEU A 68 8.35 27.45 -4.12
N TYR A 69 8.67 28.22 -3.08
CA TYR A 69 7.89 28.25 -1.85
C TYR A 69 6.44 28.69 -2.09
N ILE A 70 6.22 29.76 -2.86
CA ILE A 70 4.86 30.20 -3.25
C ILE A 70 4.16 29.10 -4.06
N LEU A 71 4.85 28.50 -5.04
CA LEU A 71 4.31 27.43 -5.87
C LEU A 71 3.93 26.18 -5.07
N SER A 72 4.58 25.94 -3.93
CA SER A 72 4.30 24.80 -3.05
C SER A 72 2.88 24.80 -2.46
N PHE A 73 2.20 25.96 -2.45
CA PHE A 73 0.82 26.10 -2.00
C PHE A 73 -0.22 25.85 -3.11
N LEU A 74 0.21 25.73 -4.36
CA LEU A 74 -0.66 25.55 -5.51
C LEU A 74 -0.98 24.08 -5.76
N SER A 75 -2.11 23.82 -6.42
CA SER A 75 -2.43 22.49 -6.92
C SER A 75 -1.71 22.20 -8.25
N PRO A 76 -1.53 20.92 -8.66
CA PRO A 76 -0.98 20.59 -9.98
C PRO A 76 -1.74 21.25 -11.14
N HIS A 77 -3.05 21.46 -10.99
CA HIS A 77 -3.88 22.14 -11.97
C HIS A 77 -3.50 23.63 -12.10
N ASP A 78 -3.35 24.32 -10.97
CA ASP A 78 -2.97 25.74 -10.95
C ASP A 78 -1.54 25.94 -11.49
N LEU A 79 -0.65 24.99 -11.24
CA LEU A 79 0.70 24.99 -11.81
C LEU A 79 0.69 24.87 -13.33
N CYS A 80 -0.20 24.04 -13.91
CA CYS A 80 -0.36 23.96 -15.36
C CYS A 80 -0.90 25.28 -15.95
N GLN A 81 -1.83 25.93 -15.26
CA GLN A 81 -2.33 27.25 -15.68
C GLN A 81 -1.23 28.30 -15.63
N LEU A 82 -0.45 28.35 -14.54
CA LEU A 82 0.69 29.25 -14.41
C LEU A 82 1.76 29.00 -15.48
N GLY A 83 2.08 27.72 -15.74
CA GLY A 83 3.03 27.35 -16.78
C GLY A 83 2.59 27.76 -18.19
N SER A 84 1.29 27.97 -18.41
CA SER A 84 0.75 28.45 -19.69
C SER A 84 0.91 29.96 -19.90
N THR A 85 1.37 30.71 -18.89
CA THR A 85 1.46 32.18 -18.95
C THR A 85 2.74 32.69 -19.60
N SER A 86 3.88 32.00 -19.41
CA SER A 86 5.16 32.41 -19.99
C SER A 86 6.15 31.23 -20.05
N HIS A 87 7.18 31.36 -20.90
CA HIS A 87 8.25 30.37 -20.99
C HIS A 87 8.98 30.20 -19.64
N TYR A 88 9.25 31.29 -18.93
CA TYR A 88 9.87 31.25 -17.61
C TYR A 88 9.05 30.40 -16.63
N TRP A 89 7.76 30.69 -16.50
CA TRP A 89 6.90 29.96 -15.57
C TRP A 89 6.70 28.50 -16.00
N ASN A 90 6.65 28.20 -17.30
CA ASN A 90 6.60 26.82 -17.79
C ASN A 90 7.79 25.97 -17.33
N GLU A 91 8.99 26.54 -17.33
CA GLU A 91 10.20 25.89 -16.81
C GLU A 91 10.19 25.83 -15.27
N THR A 92 9.84 26.92 -14.59
CA THR A 92 9.83 26.98 -13.12
C THR A 92 8.82 26.01 -12.49
N VAL A 93 7.62 25.85 -13.06
CA VAL A 93 6.63 24.90 -12.52
C VAL A 93 7.05 23.44 -12.71
N ARG A 94 8.04 23.15 -13.56
CA ARG A 94 8.62 21.82 -13.78
C ARG A 94 9.85 21.56 -12.91
N ASP A 95 10.18 22.45 -11.98
CA ASP A 95 11.36 22.31 -11.14
C ASP A 95 11.35 20.99 -10.34
N PRO A 96 12.42 20.18 -10.43
CA PRO A 96 12.51 18.89 -9.73
C PRO A 96 12.31 18.98 -8.20
N ILE A 97 12.75 20.07 -7.58
CA ILE A 97 12.64 20.28 -6.12
C ILE A 97 11.17 20.47 -5.73
N LEU A 98 10.42 21.21 -6.53
CA LEU A 98 8.99 21.42 -6.33
C LEU A 98 8.21 20.10 -6.43
N TRP A 99 8.48 19.29 -7.45
CA TRP A 99 7.82 18.01 -7.64
C TRP A 99 8.24 16.96 -6.60
N ARG A 100 9.51 16.98 -6.17
CA ARG A 100 9.97 16.17 -5.04
C ARG A 100 9.22 16.54 -3.75
N TYR A 101 9.03 17.84 -3.51
CA TYR A 101 8.26 18.32 -2.37
C TYR A 101 6.81 17.80 -2.42
N PHE A 102 6.14 17.93 -3.57
CA PHE A 102 4.77 17.41 -3.71
C PHE A 102 4.69 15.90 -3.53
N LEU A 103 5.65 15.15 -4.06
CA LEU A 103 5.71 13.71 -3.86
C LEU A 103 5.83 13.37 -2.37
N LEU A 104 6.75 14.00 -1.63
CA LEU A 104 6.93 13.76 -0.20
C LEU A 104 5.73 14.20 0.65
N ARG A 105 5.03 15.26 0.23
CA ARG A 105 3.80 15.74 0.88
C ARG A 105 2.64 14.78 0.72
N ASP A 106 2.39 14.38 -0.52
CA ASP A 106 1.12 13.78 -0.91
C ASP A 106 1.16 12.26 -0.82
N LEU A 107 2.35 11.65 -1.01
CA LEU A 107 2.53 10.19 -0.97
C LEU A 107 1.97 9.53 0.32
N PRO A 108 2.16 10.07 1.54
CA PRO A 108 1.58 9.51 2.76
C PRO A 108 0.05 9.60 2.83
N SER A 109 -0.57 10.50 2.07
CA SER A 109 -2.02 10.73 2.07
C SER A 109 -2.78 9.85 1.08
N TRP A 110 -2.07 9.18 0.17
CA TRP A 110 -2.71 8.30 -0.81
C TRP A 110 -3.18 7.01 -0.17
N SER A 111 -4.42 6.65 -0.45
CA SER A 111 -5.09 5.48 0.12
C SER A 111 -4.81 4.17 -0.63
N SER A 112 -4.03 4.19 -1.71
CA SER A 112 -3.71 2.98 -2.45
C SER A 112 -2.41 3.10 -3.23
N VAL A 113 -1.74 1.97 -3.44
CA VAL A 113 -0.56 1.84 -4.29
C VAL A 113 -0.56 0.46 -4.94
N ASP A 114 -0.30 0.39 -6.24
CA ASP A 114 -0.25 -0.86 -6.98
C ASP A 114 1.15 -1.15 -7.54
N TRP A 115 1.33 -2.35 -8.07
CA TRP A 115 2.58 -2.83 -8.65
C TRP A 115 3.14 -1.99 -9.80
N LYS A 116 2.33 -1.13 -10.44
CA LYS A 116 2.78 -0.17 -11.48
C LYS A 116 3.00 1.23 -10.94
N SER A 117 2.65 1.49 -9.68
CA SER A 117 2.60 2.83 -9.12
C SER A 117 3.48 2.99 -7.88
N LEU A 118 4.24 1.95 -7.49
CA LEU A 118 5.17 2.02 -6.37
C LEU A 118 6.44 2.77 -6.77
N PRO A 119 6.73 3.94 -6.18
CA PRO A 119 8.00 4.60 -6.41
C PRO A 119 9.14 3.84 -5.72
N ASP A 120 10.34 3.97 -6.29
CA ASP A 120 11.57 3.46 -5.68
C ASP A 120 11.86 4.20 -4.36
N LEU A 121 12.25 3.47 -3.32
CA LEU A 121 12.57 4.04 -2.01
C LEU A 121 13.79 4.95 -2.04
N ASP A 122 14.72 4.72 -2.96
CA ASP A 122 15.92 5.55 -3.07
C ASP A 122 15.55 7.00 -3.38
N ILE A 123 14.39 7.24 -4.00
CA ILE A 123 13.84 8.58 -4.26
C ILE A 123 13.54 9.33 -2.95
N LEU A 124 13.13 8.61 -1.91
CA LEU A 124 12.77 9.18 -0.61
C LEU A 124 13.99 9.33 0.31
N LYS A 125 14.99 8.45 0.18
CA LYS A 125 16.18 8.42 1.02
C LYS A 125 17.28 9.39 0.57
N LYS A 126 17.34 9.73 -0.72
CA LYS A 126 18.37 10.63 -1.26
C LYS A 126 18.32 12.02 -0.60
N PRO A 127 19.44 12.61 -0.14
CA PRO A 127 19.46 13.98 0.37
C PRO A 127 19.14 15.00 -0.73
N ILE A 128 18.83 16.24 -0.35
CA ILE A 128 18.48 17.31 -1.31
C ILE A 128 19.70 17.70 -2.17
N SER A 129 20.90 17.63 -1.60
CA SER A 129 22.18 17.95 -2.23
C SER A 129 22.52 17.05 -3.42
N GLU A 130 21.98 15.83 -3.49
CA GLU A 130 22.20 14.91 -4.62
C GLU A 130 21.22 15.14 -5.78
N VAL A 131 20.13 15.88 -5.56
CA VAL A 131 19.19 16.26 -6.63
C VAL A 131 19.78 17.32 -7.54
N THR A 132 20.75 18.09 -7.05
CA THR A 132 21.43 19.15 -7.80
C THR A 132 22.59 18.65 -8.68
N ASP A 133 23.02 17.38 -8.55
CA ASP A 133 24.26 16.86 -9.15
C ASP A 133 24.09 16.18 -10.53
N GLY A 134 23.00 16.47 -11.25
CA GLY A 134 22.93 16.28 -12.71
C GLY A 134 22.31 14.97 -13.22
N ALA A 135 21.95 14.02 -12.36
CA ALA A 135 21.00 12.96 -12.72
C ALA A 135 19.56 13.48 -12.47
N PHE A 136 19.00 14.21 -13.44
CA PHE A 136 17.64 14.76 -13.34
C PHE A 136 16.61 13.64 -13.23
N PHE A 137 16.28 13.25 -12.00
CA PHE A 137 15.18 12.35 -11.74
C PHE A 137 13.87 13.09 -12.02
N ASP A 138 13.02 12.54 -12.91
CA ASP A 138 11.76 13.17 -13.28
C ASP A 138 10.69 12.93 -12.18
N TYR A 139 10.79 13.71 -11.10
CA TYR A 139 9.83 13.67 -10.00
C TYR A 139 8.40 13.98 -10.44
N MET A 140 8.21 14.75 -11.52
CA MET A 140 6.88 15.04 -12.05
C MET A 140 6.27 13.77 -12.68
N ALA A 141 7.04 13.01 -13.46
CA ALA A 141 6.59 11.73 -14.01
C ALA A 141 6.28 10.73 -12.90
N VAL A 142 7.14 10.63 -11.88
CA VAL A 142 6.92 9.76 -10.71
C VAL A 142 5.65 10.16 -9.97
N TYR A 143 5.45 11.46 -9.68
CA TYR A 143 4.24 11.96 -9.05
C TYR A 143 2.98 11.57 -9.85
N LYS A 144 3.01 11.74 -11.18
CA LYS A 144 1.90 11.36 -12.07
C LYS A 144 1.64 9.86 -12.09
N MET A 145 2.70 9.04 -12.03
CA MET A 145 2.62 7.57 -11.99
C MET A 145 1.98 7.09 -10.67
N CYS A 146 2.37 7.68 -9.54
CA CYS A 146 1.93 7.23 -8.22
C CYS A 146 0.53 7.76 -7.82
N CYS A 147 0.15 8.93 -8.32
CA CYS A 147 -1.10 9.59 -7.97
C CYS A 147 -2.33 8.69 -8.27
N PRO A 148 -3.22 8.43 -7.29
CA PRO A 148 -4.41 7.60 -7.51
C PRO A 148 -5.40 8.18 -8.54
N TYR A 149 -5.49 9.52 -8.64
CA TYR A 149 -6.46 10.18 -9.51
C TYR A 149 -6.13 10.02 -11.00
N THR A 150 -4.85 10.02 -11.36
CA THR A 150 -4.39 9.76 -12.74
C THR A 150 -4.56 8.30 -13.13
N ARG A 151 -4.47 7.37 -12.17
CA ARG A 151 -4.73 5.94 -12.39
C ARG A 151 -6.19 5.64 -12.72
N ARG A 152 -7.14 6.30 -12.07
CA ARG A 152 -8.57 6.11 -12.35
C ARG A 152 -8.94 6.56 -13.76
N SER A 153 -8.34 7.63 -14.30
CA SER A 153 -8.66 8.09 -15.65
C SER A 153 -8.11 7.17 -16.76
N SER A 154 -6.94 6.56 -16.57
CA SER A 154 -6.40 5.59 -17.52
C SER A 154 -7.20 4.28 -17.54
N LYS A 155 -7.82 3.91 -16.41
CA LYS A 155 -8.73 2.76 -16.32
C LYS A 155 -10.16 3.07 -16.78
N ALA A 156 -10.64 4.30 -16.63
CA ALA A 156 -11.96 4.73 -17.12
C ALA A 156 -12.10 4.67 -18.65
N SER A 157 -10.97 4.61 -19.38
CA SER A 157 -10.95 4.35 -20.83
C SER A 157 -11.30 2.89 -21.18
N ARG A 158 -11.26 1.96 -20.23
CA ARG A 158 -11.84 0.64 -20.43
C ARG A 158 -13.31 0.77 -20.11
N PRO A 159 -14.22 0.51 -21.07
CA PRO A 159 -15.62 0.52 -20.73
C PRO A 159 -15.83 -0.46 -19.58
N MET A 160 -16.47 0.01 -18.51
CA MET A 160 -16.72 -0.78 -17.29
C MET A 160 -17.53 -2.05 -17.57
N TYR A 161 -18.10 -2.15 -18.77
CA TYR A 161 -18.36 -3.39 -19.47
C TYR A 161 -18.12 -3.11 -20.96
N GLY A 162 -17.30 -3.90 -21.65
CA GLY A 162 -17.50 -4.04 -23.08
C GLY A 162 -18.94 -4.50 -23.26
N ALA A 163 -19.80 -3.69 -23.88
CA ALA A 163 -21.10 -4.15 -24.33
C ALA A 163 -20.83 -5.25 -25.36
N VAL A 164 -20.68 -6.49 -24.89
CA VAL A 164 -20.55 -7.65 -25.75
C VAL A 164 -21.92 -7.81 -26.37
N THR A 165 -22.12 -7.23 -27.55
CA THR A 165 -23.14 -7.71 -28.47
C THR A 165 -22.81 -9.17 -28.70
N SER A 166 -23.60 -10.11 -28.18
CA SER A 166 -24.00 -11.37 -28.85
C SER A 166 -24.38 -12.47 -27.87
N PHE A 167 -25.63 -12.92 -28.01
CA PHE A 167 -26.27 -14.24 -27.87
C PHE A 167 -25.52 -15.51 -27.38
N LEU A 168 -24.21 -15.51 -27.13
CA LEU A 168 -23.44 -16.68 -26.68
C LEU A 168 -22.93 -16.56 -25.22
N HIS A 169 -23.25 -15.48 -24.50
CA HIS A 169 -22.87 -15.30 -23.08
C HIS A 169 -23.38 -16.41 -22.16
N SER A 170 -24.42 -17.16 -22.56
CA SER A 170 -24.94 -18.30 -21.81
C SER A 170 -24.05 -19.55 -21.84
N LEU A 171 -23.02 -19.59 -22.70
CA LEU A 171 -22.12 -20.74 -22.87
C LEU A 171 -20.79 -20.57 -22.11
N ILE A 172 -20.47 -19.35 -21.66
CA ILE A 172 -19.32 -19.12 -20.77
C ILE A 172 -19.85 -19.23 -19.35
N ILE A 173 -19.55 -20.35 -18.69
CA ILE A 173 -19.73 -20.48 -17.24
C ILE A 173 -18.78 -19.46 -16.60
N GLN A 174 -19.26 -18.24 -16.33
CA GLN A 174 -18.53 -17.31 -15.48
C GLN A 174 -18.55 -17.88 -14.06
N ASN A 175 -17.46 -18.57 -13.70
CA ASN A 175 -17.28 -19.01 -12.33
C ASN A 175 -17.13 -17.78 -11.43
N GLU A 176 -17.88 -17.77 -10.33
CA GLU A 176 -17.77 -16.74 -9.30
C GLU A 176 -16.34 -16.75 -8.72
N PRO A 177 -15.59 -15.63 -8.80
CA PRO A 177 -14.22 -15.59 -8.31
C PRO A 177 -14.11 -15.97 -6.84
N ARG A 178 -13.10 -16.79 -6.51
CA ARG A 178 -12.82 -17.24 -5.14
C ARG A 178 -11.50 -16.65 -4.65
N PHE A 179 -11.52 -16.07 -3.47
CA PHE A 179 -10.35 -15.46 -2.85
C PHE A 179 -10.02 -16.11 -1.51
N ALA A 180 -8.73 -16.34 -1.24
CA ALA A 180 -8.26 -16.70 0.09
C ALA A 180 -7.92 -15.44 0.88
N MET A 181 -8.58 -15.21 2.02
CA MET A 181 -8.30 -14.07 2.90
C MET A 181 -7.59 -14.53 4.17
N PHE A 182 -6.39 -14.01 4.41
CA PHE A 182 -5.54 -14.36 5.55
C PHE A 182 -4.71 -13.15 5.99
N GLY A 183 -4.08 -13.22 7.17
CA GLY A 183 -3.13 -12.19 7.63
C GLY A 183 -3.36 -11.73 9.06
N PRO A 184 -2.37 -11.04 9.65
CA PRO A 184 -2.39 -10.62 11.05
C PRO A 184 -3.55 -9.66 11.37
N GLY A 185 -3.97 -8.81 10.43
CA GLY A 185 -5.06 -7.86 10.65
C GLY A 185 -6.43 -8.50 10.90
N LEU A 186 -6.61 -9.80 10.61
CA LEU A 186 -7.83 -10.53 10.97
C LEU A 186 -7.94 -10.81 12.49
N GLU A 187 -6.80 -10.80 13.19
CA GLU A 187 -6.69 -11.25 14.58
C GLU A 187 -6.17 -10.16 15.52
N GLU A 188 -5.39 -9.22 15.03
CA GLU A 188 -4.70 -8.21 15.86
C GLU A 188 -5.49 -6.92 16.08
N LEU A 189 -6.41 -6.57 15.17
CA LEU A 189 -7.19 -5.35 15.27
C LEU A 189 -8.18 -5.41 16.44
N ASN A 190 -8.45 -4.26 17.06
CA ASN A 190 -9.46 -4.13 18.11
C ASN A 190 -10.86 -4.34 17.52
N THR A 191 -11.10 -3.78 16.33
CA THR A 191 -12.33 -3.97 15.56
C THR A 191 -12.14 -5.09 14.55
N SER A 192 -13.03 -6.08 14.56
CA SER A 192 -12.94 -7.23 13.65
C SER A 192 -13.49 -6.88 12.26
N LEU A 193 -12.59 -6.81 11.28
CA LEU A 193 -12.96 -6.62 9.87
C LEU A 193 -14.01 -7.65 9.41
N VAL A 194 -13.86 -8.91 9.83
CA VAL A 194 -14.78 -9.98 9.40
C VAL A 194 -16.18 -9.79 9.99
N LEU A 195 -16.30 -9.38 11.26
CA LEU A 195 -17.61 -9.09 11.83
C LEU A 195 -18.30 -7.94 11.07
N SER A 196 -17.56 -6.88 10.74
CA SER A 196 -18.09 -5.76 9.96
C SER A 196 -18.52 -6.18 8.55
N LEU A 197 -17.77 -7.05 7.88
CA LEU A 197 -18.14 -7.63 6.58
C LEU A 197 -19.44 -8.45 6.68
N MET A 198 -19.61 -9.23 7.74
CA MET A 198 -20.80 -10.07 7.95
C MET A 198 -22.04 -9.24 8.32
N SER A 199 -21.87 -8.03 8.85
CA SER A 199 -22.96 -7.09 9.14
C SER A 199 -23.22 -6.08 8.03
N SER A 200 -22.48 -6.12 6.93
CA SER A 200 -22.61 -5.15 5.83
C SER A 200 -23.84 -5.43 4.98
N GLU A 201 -24.75 -4.46 4.90
CA GLU A 201 -25.91 -4.54 4.00
C GLU A 201 -25.52 -4.33 2.53
N GLU A 202 -24.49 -3.53 2.26
CA GLU A 202 -24.03 -3.22 0.90
C GLU A 202 -23.43 -4.44 0.18
N LEU A 203 -22.88 -5.40 0.94
CA LEU A 203 -22.19 -6.59 0.41
C LEU A 203 -23.05 -7.87 0.44
N CYS A 204 -24.22 -7.85 1.08
CA CYS A 204 -25.16 -8.98 1.18
C CYS A 204 -24.49 -10.34 1.48
N PRO A 205 -23.78 -10.50 2.62
CA PRO A 205 -23.06 -11.72 2.95
C PRO A 205 -24.00 -12.92 3.05
N THR A 206 -23.71 -13.96 2.28
CA THR A 206 -24.47 -15.22 2.24
C THR A 206 -23.52 -16.39 2.50
N ALA A 207 -24.00 -17.43 3.19
CA ALA A 207 -23.21 -18.64 3.37
C ALA A 207 -22.86 -19.27 2.01
N GLY A 208 -21.59 -19.68 1.83
CA GLY A 208 -21.14 -20.30 0.59
C GLY A 208 -21.87 -21.62 0.32
N LEU A 209 -22.07 -21.93 -0.97
CA LEU A 209 -22.79 -23.13 -1.40
C LEU A 209 -22.09 -24.43 -0.90
N PRO A 210 -22.84 -25.42 -0.37
CA PRO A 210 -22.27 -26.67 0.14
C PRO A 210 -21.42 -27.44 -0.88
N GLN A 211 -21.77 -27.33 -2.17
CA GLN A 211 -21.04 -27.98 -3.27
C GLN A 211 -19.59 -27.49 -3.44
N ARG A 212 -19.24 -26.33 -2.86
CA ARG A 212 -17.90 -25.73 -2.93
C ARG A 212 -17.11 -25.87 -1.63
N GLN A 213 -17.59 -26.70 -0.72
CA GLN A 213 -16.97 -26.96 0.57
C GLN A 213 -15.61 -27.61 0.39
N ILE A 214 -14.61 -27.06 1.06
CA ILE A 214 -13.28 -27.67 1.17
C ILE A 214 -13.20 -28.37 2.53
N ASP A 215 -12.77 -29.63 2.52
CA ASP A 215 -12.67 -30.46 3.73
C ASP A 215 -11.85 -29.76 4.82
N GLY A 216 -12.47 -29.56 5.98
CA GLY A 216 -11.85 -28.92 7.15
C GLY A 216 -11.86 -27.38 7.16
N ILE A 217 -12.29 -26.72 6.08
CA ILE A 217 -12.30 -25.24 5.97
C ILE A 217 -13.71 -24.68 5.79
N GLY A 218 -14.58 -25.38 5.04
CA GLY A 218 -15.93 -24.91 4.73
C GLY A 218 -16.06 -24.36 3.30
N SER A 219 -17.21 -23.78 2.98
CA SER A 219 -17.52 -23.20 1.66
C SER A 219 -17.12 -21.72 1.52
N GLY A 220 -16.80 -21.06 2.64
CA GLY A 220 -16.53 -19.62 2.70
C GLY A 220 -17.79 -18.78 2.79
N VAL A 221 -17.64 -17.47 2.57
CA VAL A 221 -18.74 -16.50 2.54
C VAL A 221 -18.82 -15.90 1.14
N SER A 222 -20.01 -15.94 0.55
CA SER A 222 -20.30 -15.31 -0.73
C SER A 222 -20.82 -13.89 -0.48
N PHE A 223 -20.33 -12.95 -1.27
CA PHE A 223 -20.71 -11.54 -1.23
C PHE A 223 -21.19 -11.11 -2.61
N GLN A 224 -22.03 -10.08 -2.63
CA GLN A 224 -22.57 -9.52 -3.86
C GLN A 224 -22.37 -8.00 -3.87
N LEU A 225 -21.58 -7.51 -4.82
CA LEU A 225 -21.35 -6.09 -5.03
C LEU A 225 -22.34 -5.54 -6.06
N SER A 226 -23.10 -4.51 -5.67
CA SER A 226 -24.03 -3.76 -6.53
C SER A 226 -25.02 -4.66 -7.30
N ASN A 227 -25.41 -5.79 -6.73
CA ASN A 227 -26.28 -6.80 -7.32
C ASN A 227 -25.79 -7.46 -8.63
N GLN A 228 -24.56 -7.18 -9.08
CA GLN A 228 -24.04 -7.68 -10.37
C GLN A 228 -22.84 -8.62 -10.20
N HIS A 229 -21.93 -8.31 -9.29
CA HIS A 229 -20.70 -9.09 -9.12
C HIS A 229 -20.78 -9.96 -7.88
N LYS A 230 -20.81 -11.27 -8.07
CA LYS A 230 -20.75 -12.26 -6.98
C LYS A 230 -19.34 -12.80 -6.86
N PHE A 231 -18.84 -12.88 -5.63
CA PHE A 231 -17.53 -13.42 -5.33
C PHE A 231 -17.56 -14.14 -3.98
N ASN A 232 -16.61 -15.04 -3.75
CA ASN A 232 -16.55 -15.85 -2.54
C ASN A 232 -15.21 -15.70 -1.84
N ILE A 233 -15.21 -15.45 -0.53
CA ILE A 233 -14.01 -15.34 0.28
C ILE A 233 -13.91 -16.53 1.25
N LEU A 234 -12.77 -17.23 1.20
CA LEU A 234 -12.36 -18.24 2.16
C LEU A 234 -11.51 -17.56 3.23
N ILE A 235 -12.09 -17.34 4.42
CA ILE A 235 -11.42 -16.65 5.53
C ILE A 235 -10.61 -17.66 6.33
N LEU A 236 -9.29 -17.50 6.32
CA LEU A 236 -8.34 -18.40 6.95
C LEU A 236 -7.83 -17.77 8.25
N TYR A 237 -8.29 -18.30 9.38
CA TYR A 237 -7.78 -17.93 10.70
C TYR A 237 -6.64 -18.87 11.10
N SER A 238 -5.63 -18.31 11.75
CA SER A 238 -4.53 -19.10 12.30
C SER A 238 -4.84 -19.65 13.69
N THR A 239 -5.68 -18.96 14.46
CA THR A 239 -5.99 -19.30 15.85
C THR A 239 -7.46 -19.12 16.20
N THR A 240 -7.94 -19.85 17.21
CA THR A 240 -9.35 -19.77 17.63
C THR A 240 -9.64 -18.48 18.41
N ARG A 241 -10.90 -18.02 18.46
CA ARG A 241 -11.30 -16.83 19.24
C ARG A 241 -10.82 -16.87 20.70
N LYS A 242 -10.92 -18.03 21.36
CA LYS A 242 -10.47 -18.20 22.75
C LYS A 242 -8.94 -18.09 22.91
N GLU A 243 -8.17 -18.58 21.94
CA GLU A 243 -6.71 -18.44 21.94
C GLU A 243 -6.30 -16.99 21.68
N ARG A 244 -7.04 -16.27 20.83
CA ARG A 244 -6.82 -14.82 20.57
C ARG A 244 -7.09 -13.97 21.80
N ASP A 245 -8.21 -14.18 22.48
CA ASP A 245 -8.57 -13.41 23.67
C ASP A 245 -7.50 -13.60 24.77
N ARG A 246 -6.99 -14.82 24.93
CA ARG A 246 -5.91 -15.16 25.87
C ARG A 246 -4.54 -14.56 25.48
N ALA A 247 -4.16 -14.62 24.21
CA ALA A 247 -2.91 -14.04 23.71
C ALA A 247 -2.90 -12.49 23.85
N ARG A 248 -4.08 -11.85 23.71
CA ARG A 248 -4.26 -10.41 23.96
C ARG A 248 -4.05 -10.04 25.43
N GLU A 249 -4.55 -10.86 26.36
CA GLU A 249 -4.34 -10.67 27.80
C GLU A 249 -2.86 -10.88 28.18
N GLU A 250 -2.22 -11.91 27.61
CA GLU A 250 -0.86 -12.34 27.96
C GLU A 250 0.27 -11.60 27.19
N HIS A 251 -0.06 -10.73 26.21
CA HIS A 251 0.90 -10.07 25.30
C HIS A 251 1.88 -11.03 24.60
N THR A 252 1.46 -12.28 24.38
CA THR A 252 2.24 -13.33 23.73
C THR A 252 1.77 -13.56 22.29
N SER A 253 2.69 -13.90 21.38
CA SER A 253 2.33 -14.23 20.01
C SER A 253 1.67 -15.61 19.96
N ALA A 254 0.44 -15.67 19.45
CA ALA A 254 -0.25 -16.94 19.25
C ALA A 254 0.44 -17.72 18.10
N VAL A 255 0.73 -19.00 18.33
CA VAL A 255 1.40 -19.86 17.34
C VAL A 255 0.51 -19.99 16.10
N ASN A 256 1.02 -19.60 14.92
CA ASN A 256 0.26 -19.65 13.69
C ASN A 256 0.17 -21.09 13.16
N LYS A 257 -1.03 -21.69 13.23
CA LYS A 257 -1.27 -23.09 12.86
C LYS A 257 -1.39 -23.33 11.34
N MET A 258 -1.36 -22.27 10.52
CA MET A 258 -1.47 -22.38 9.06
C MET A 258 -0.15 -22.80 8.39
N PHE A 259 0.97 -22.59 9.08
CA PHE A 259 2.31 -22.80 8.53
C PHE A 259 3.10 -23.79 9.38
N SER A 260 3.81 -24.68 8.71
CA SER A 260 4.83 -25.54 9.29
C SER A 260 6.20 -24.92 9.02
N LEU A 261 6.98 -24.68 10.06
CA LEU A 261 8.38 -24.26 9.94
C LEU A 261 9.22 -25.39 9.33
N GLN A 262 9.93 -25.10 8.24
CA GLN A 262 11.00 -25.98 7.75
C GLN A 262 12.29 -25.65 8.51
N ASN A 263 12.89 -26.64 9.17
CA ASN A 263 14.19 -26.48 9.85
C ASN A 263 15.32 -26.36 8.82
N GLU A 264 16.38 -25.61 9.16
CA GLU A 264 17.58 -25.29 8.34
C GLU A 264 18.50 -26.50 8.02
N GLY A 265 17.94 -27.69 7.79
CA GLY A 265 18.69 -28.94 7.59
C GLY A 265 18.68 -29.50 6.17
N ASP A 266 17.90 -28.95 5.24
CA ASP A 266 17.91 -29.39 3.83
C ASP A 266 18.44 -28.26 2.95
N ASP A 267 19.50 -28.58 2.21
CA ASP A 267 20.23 -27.71 1.31
C ASP A 267 19.31 -27.05 0.25
N GLN A 268 19.60 -25.77 -0.02
CA GLN A 268 19.16 -24.92 -1.15
C GLN A 268 17.76 -24.27 -1.06
N GLN A 269 17.78 -22.95 -0.83
CA GLN A 269 16.83 -21.98 -1.41
C GLN A 269 15.31 -22.24 -1.17
N GLY A 270 14.92 -22.91 -0.08
CA GLY A 270 13.52 -23.18 0.28
C GLY A 270 12.88 -22.07 1.13
N SER A 271 11.57 -21.84 0.95
CA SER A 271 10.76 -20.96 1.81
C SER A 271 10.77 -21.46 3.27
N ARG A 272 11.07 -20.58 4.23
CA ARG A 272 11.08 -20.84 5.68
C ARG A 272 9.78 -21.45 6.22
N TYR A 273 8.68 -21.23 5.50
CA TYR A 273 7.35 -21.73 5.84
C TYR A 273 6.79 -22.59 4.72
N SER A 274 6.12 -23.68 5.13
CA SER A 274 5.29 -24.50 4.26
C SER A 274 3.84 -24.47 4.73
N VAL A 275 2.90 -24.46 3.79
CA VAL A 275 1.45 -24.39 4.07
C VAL A 275 0.92 -25.78 4.41
N ILE A 276 0.02 -25.90 5.39
CA ILE A 276 -0.61 -27.19 5.73
C ILE A 276 -1.47 -27.75 4.58
N PRO A 277 -1.62 -29.09 4.43
CA PRO A 277 -2.30 -29.69 3.26
C PRO A 277 -3.73 -29.19 2.99
N GLN A 278 -4.49 -28.85 4.03
CA GLN A 278 -5.85 -28.30 3.87
C GLN A 278 -5.83 -26.92 3.19
N ILE A 279 -4.85 -26.09 3.53
CA ILE A 279 -4.70 -24.75 2.96
C ILE A 279 -4.02 -24.83 1.58
N GLN A 280 -3.18 -25.83 1.31
CA GLN A 280 -2.68 -26.10 -0.04
C GLN A 280 -3.84 -26.30 -1.02
N LYS A 281 -4.86 -27.10 -0.65
CA LYS A 281 -6.10 -27.24 -1.45
C LYS A 281 -6.84 -25.92 -1.67
N VAL A 282 -6.80 -24.99 -0.70
CA VAL A 282 -7.36 -23.65 -0.90
C VAL A 282 -6.54 -22.89 -1.93
N CYS A 283 -5.22 -22.88 -1.76
CA CYS A 283 -4.29 -22.26 -2.69
C CYS A 283 -4.41 -22.84 -4.11
N GLU A 284 -4.88 -24.07 -4.28
CA GLU A 284 -5.14 -24.67 -5.60
C GLU A 284 -6.39 -24.15 -6.30
N VAL A 285 -7.43 -23.81 -5.54
CA VAL A 285 -8.77 -23.50 -6.09
C VAL A 285 -9.13 -22.01 -6.14
N VAL A 286 -8.30 -21.14 -5.55
CA VAL A 286 -8.58 -19.70 -5.50
C VAL A 286 -7.98 -18.94 -6.69
N ASP A 287 -8.74 -17.95 -7.15
CA ASP A 287 -8.41 -17.06 -8.27
C ASP A 287 -7.49 -15.91 -7.85
N GLY A 288 -7.42 -15.60 -6.56
CA GLY A 288 -6.57 -14.55 -6.00
C GLY A 288 -6.46 -14.61 -4.48
N PHE A 289 -5.64 -13.72 -3.94
CA PHE A 289 -5.32 -13.68 -2.51
C PHE A 289 -5.63 -12.31 -1.92
N ILE A 290 -6.12 -12.30 -0.68
CA ILE A 290 -6.35 -11.10 0.12
C ILE A 290 -5.53 -11.22 1.40
N TYR A 291 -4.49 -10.39 1.53
CA TYR A 291 -3.68 -10.30 2.74
C TYR A 291 -4.14 -9.13 3.60
N VAL A 292 -4.53 -9.37 4.84
CA VAL A 292 -4.95 -8.31 5.77
C VAL A 292 -3.77 -7.96 6.67
N ALA A 293 -3.12 -6.83 6.36
CA ALA A 293 -2.04 -6.27 7.15
C ALA A 293 -2.59 -5.39 8.28
N ASN A 294 -1.94 -5.43 9.45
CA ASN A 294 -2.20 -4.47 10.51
C ASN A 294 -1.43 -3.17 10.20
N ALA A 295 -2.12 -2.07 9.98
CA ALA A 295 -1.51 -0.79 9.59
C ALA A 295 -1.50 0.24 10.73
N GLU A 296 -1.79 -0.17 11.96
CA GLU A 296 -1.77 0.70 13.12
C GLU A 296 -0.32 1.07 13.48
N ALA A 297 0.01 2.35 13.56
CA ALA A 297 1.40 2.84 13.67
C ALA A 297 2.13 2.39 14.94
N GLN A 298 1.42 1.88 15.95
CA GLN A 298 1.99 1.35 17.19
C GLN A 298 2.43 -0.12 17.06
N LYS A 299 1.99 -0.82 15.99
CA LYS A 299 2.31 -2.22 15.78
C LYS A 299 3.78 -2.41 15.43
N ARG A 300 4.39 -3.42 16.04
CA ARG A 300 5.72 -3.91 15.66
C ARG A 300 5.56 -5.06 14.67
N HIS A 301 6.25 -4.94 13.55
CA HIS A 301 6.19 -5.89 12.47
C HIS A 301 7.48 -6.70 12.38
N GLU A 302 7.33 -7.97 12.02
CA GLU A 302 8.43 -8.84 11.59
C GLU A 302 8.27 -9.03 10.08
N TRP A 303 8.63 -7.99 9.33
CA TRP A 303 8.35 -7.88 7.89
C TRP A 303 8.86 -9.07 7.07
N GLN A 304 10.04 -9.60 7.42
CA GLN A 304 10.61 -10.77 6.75
C GLN A 304 9.76 -12.02 6.95
N ASP A 305 9.19 -12.21 8.14
CA ASP A 305 8.31 -13.34 8.44
C ASP A 305 6.94 -13.16 7.77
N GLU A 306 6.40 -11.95 7.76
CA GLU A 306 5.16 -11.62 7.03
C GLU A 306 5.30 -11.90 5.53
N PHE A 307 6.40 -11.44 4.91
CA PHE A 307 6.68 -11.70 3.50
C PHE A 307 6.88 -13.20 3.22
N SER A 308 7.62 -13.91 4.08
CA SER A 308 7.82 -15.36 3.90
C SER A 308 6.50 -16.14 3.98
N ARG A 309 5.56 -15.72 4.84
CA ARG A 309 4.21 -16.32 4.91
C ARG A 309 3.37 -16.00 3.68
N ILE A 310 3.49 -14.78 3.13
CA ILE A 310 2.85 -14.40 1.86
C ILE A 310 3.37 -15.31 0.75
N MET A 311 4.69 -15.44 0.60
CA MET A 311 5.33 -16.27 -0.42
C MET A 311 4.91 -17.74 -0.32
N ALA A 312 4.80 -18.28 0.89
CA ALA A 312 4.33 -19.66 1.10
C ALA A 312 2.87 -19.86 0.63
N MET A 313 2.01 -18.86 0.83
CA MET A 313 0.60 -18.93 0.38
C MET A 313 0.45 -18.72 -1.12
N THR A 314 1.27 -17.87 -1.72
CA THR A 314 1.21 -17.50 -3.15
C THR A 314 2.15 -18.33 -4.03
N ASP A 315 2.64 -19.46 -3.51
CA ASP A 315 3.57 -20.34 -4.21
C ASP A 315 2.98 -20.76 -5.58
N PRO A 316 3.72 -20.55 -6.69
CA PRO A 316 3.28 -20.93 -8.03
C PRO A 316 3.11 -22.45 -8.20
N ALA A 317 3.63 -23.29 -7.29
CA ALA A 317 3.39 -24.73 -7.29
C ALA A 317 1.90 -25.07 -7.09
N PHE A 318 1.15 -24.22 -6.39
CA PHE A 318 -0.28 -24.45 -6.13
C PHE A 318 -1.18 -23.90 -7.24
N GLY A 319 -0.68 -23.09 -8.17
CA GLY A 319 -1.51 -22.56 -9.25
C GLY A 319 -0.82 -21.47 -10.04
N SER A 320 -1.51 -20.91 -11.04
CA SER A 320 -0.90 -19.94 -11.95
C SER A 320 -0.27 -18.74 -11.22
N SER A 321 0.92 -18.33 -11.65
CA SER A 321 1.66 -17.18 -11.11
C SER A 321 1.04 -15.82 -11.43
N GLY A 322 -0.05 -15.75 -12.22
CA GLY A 322 -0.72 -14.50 -12.58
C GLY A 322 -1.91 -14.13 -11.68
N ARG A 323 -2.08 -14.78 -10.52
CA ARG A 323 -3.21 -14.52 -9.63
C ARG A 323 -2.99 -13.22 -8.83
N PRO A 324 -3.94 -12.28 -8.84
CA PRO A 324 -3.73 -11.01 -8.17
C PRO A 324 -3.72 -11.16 -6.64
N MET A 325 -2.97 -10.27 -5.98
CA MET A 325 -2.90 -10.16 -4.53
C MET A 325 -3.34 -8.78 -4.06
N LEU A 326 -4.43 -8.73 -3.30
CA LEU A 326 -4.89 -7.52 -2.64
C LEU A 326 -4.35 -7.50 -1.20
N VAL A 327 -3.66 -6.42 -0.83
CA VAL A 327 -3.19 -6.18 0.54
C VAL A 327 -4.09 -5.12 1.17
N LEU A 328 -4.89 -5.50 2.16
CA LEU A 328 -5.68 -4.56 2.94
C LEU A 328 -4.82 -4.00 4.07
N SER A 329 -4.39 -2.75 3.94
CA SER A 329 -3.67 -2.00 4.97
C SER A 329 -4.69 -1.50 6.00
N CYS A 330 -4.97 -2.35 6.98
CA CYS A 330 -6.18 -2.23 7.80
C CYS A 330 -5.89 -1.62 9.17
N ILE A 331 -6.74 -0.67 9.60
CA ILE A 331 -6.77 -0.13 10.97
C ILE A 331 -8.14 -0.39 11.60
N SER A 332 -8.22 -0.40 12.93
CA SER A 332 -9.49 -0.65 13.61
C SER A 332 -10.56 0.39 13.26
N GLN A 333 -10.21 1.68 13.28
CA GLN A 333 -11.10 2.82 13.09
C GLN A 333 -10.30 4.10 12.73
N ALA A 334 -10.97 5.11 12.18
CA ALA A 334 -10.34 6.30 11.59
C ALA A 334 -9.46 7.14 12.54
N ASN A 335 -9.69 7.09 13.86
CA ASN A 335 -8.90 7.86 14.83
C ASN A 335 -7.55 7.22 15.18
N VAL A 336 -7.30 5.99 14.73
CA VAL A 336 -6.03 5.30 14.98
C VAL A 336 -4.99 5.80 13.99
N LYS A 337 -3.81 6.18 14.50
CA LYS A 337 -2.71 6.61 13.63
C LYS A 337 -2.32 5.46 12.70
N ARG A 338 -2.40 5.72 11.40
CA ARG A 338 -2.07 4.77 10.32
C ARG A 338 -0.61 4.92 9.87
N MET A 339 -0.02 3.80 9.47
CA MET A 339 1.17 3.73 8.63
C MET A 339 0.76 3.76 7.14
N PRO A 340 1.32 4.66 6.30
CA PRO A 340 0.88 4.80 4.92
C PRO A 340 1.03 3.53 4.09
N CYS A 341 0.07 3.27 3.18
CA CYS A 341 0.09 2.08 2.31
C CYS A 341 1.38 1.93 1.50
N PHE A 342 1.97 3.04 1.03
CA PHE A 342 3.25 3.02 0.32
C PHE A 342 4.36 2.37 1.15
N TYR A 343 4.43 2.72 2.43
CA TYR A 343 5.45 2.21 3.33
C TYR A 343 5.19 0.73 3.64
N VAL A 344 3.93 0.34 3.87
CA VAL A 344 3.52 -1.07 4.01
C VAL A 344 3.96 -1.89 2.79
N ALA A 345 3.71 -1.39 1.59
CA ALA A 345 4.08 -2.07 0.34
C ALA A 345 5.59 -2.29 0.24
N HIS A 346 6.36 -1.28 0.62
CA HIS A 346 7.80 -1.38 0.58
C HIS A 346 8.36 -2.34 1.64
N GLU A 347 7.94 -2.21 2.90
CA GLU A 347 8.44 -3.04 4.00
C GLU A 347 8.08 -4.52 3.81
N LEU A 348 6.90 -4.80 3.27
CA LEU A 348 6.53 -6.17 2.85
C LEU A 348 7.30 -6.64 1.61
N GLY A 349 8.12 -5.80 0.98
CA GLY A 349 8.92 -6.19 -0.19
C GLY A 349 8.07 -6.60 -1.40
N LEU A 350 6.87 -6.04 -1.58
CA LEU A 350 5.91 -6.50 -2.59
C LEU A 350 6.44 -6.41 -4.03
N ASN A 351 7.44 -5.57 -4.30
CA ASN A 351 8.15 -5.50 -5.59
C ASN A 351 8.79 -6.83 -6.02
N HIS A 352 9.07 -7.74 -5.08
CA HIS A 352 9.65 -9.04 -5.38
C HIS A 352 8.59 -10.09 -5.75
N LEU A 353 7.30 -9.75 -5.66
CA LEU A 353 6.22 -10.62 -6.08
C LEU A 353 6.07 -10.59 -7.60
N ASN A 354 6.02 -11.76 -8.21
CA ASN A 354 5.90 -11.92 -9.66
C ASN A 354 4.44 -11.82 -10.17
N HIS A 355 3.51 -11.40 -9.32
CA HIS A 355 2.08 -11.33 -9.62
C HIS A 355 1.51 -9.92 -9.36
N PRO A 356 0.41 -9.54 -10.05
CA PRO A 356 -0.23 -8.25 -9.83
C PRO A 356 -0.60 -8.06 -8.36
N TRP A 357 -0.27 -6.91 -7.78
CA TRP A 357 -0.64 -6.60 -6.40
C TRP A 357 -1.09 -5.15 -6.23
N MET A 358 -1.91 -4.92 -5.21
CA MET A 358 -2.30 -3.58 -4.77
C MET A 358 -2.43 -3.55 -3.26
N VAL A 359 -1.89 -2.50 -2.62
CA VAL A 359 -2.16 -2.16 -1.23
C VAL A 359 -3.28 -1.13 -1.21
N GLN A 360 -4.31 -1.41 -0.42
CA GLN A 360 -5.47 -0.54 -0.21
C GLN A 360 -5.66 -0.27 1.27
N ASP A 361 -5.61 1.00 1.63
CA ASP A 361 -5.99 1.47 2.95
C ASP A 361 -7.42 1.06 3.27
N THR A 362 -7.62 0.45 4.43
CA THR A 362 -8.92 -0.09 4.86
C THR A 362 -9.19 0.25 6.33
N GLU A 363 -10.44 0.52 6.64
CA GLU A 363 -10.93 0.67 8.02
C GLU A 363 -11.86 -0.49 8.38
N ALA A 364 -11.58 -1.18 9.48
CA ALA A 364 -12.37 -2.33 9.90
C ALA A 364 -13.78 -1.96 10.33
N GLU A 365 -13.97 -0.84 11.04
CA GLU A 365 -15.29 -0.40 11.52
C GLU A 365 -16.25 -0.01 10.39
N THR A 366 -15.78 0.82 9.45
CA THR A 366 -16.62 1.45 8.42
C THR A 366 -16.56 0.72 7.08
N LEU A 367 -15.64 -0.24 6.92
CA LEU A 367 -15.28 -0.86 5.63
C LEU A 367 -14.80 0.15 4.57
N THR A 368 -14.44 1.37 4.98
CA THR A 368 -13.91 2.39 4.08
C THR A 368 -12.67 1.84 3.38
N GLY A 369 -12.64 1.95 2.05
CA GLY A 369 -11.54 1.43 1.22
C GLY A 369 -11.70 -0.02 0.76
N PHE A 370 -12.46 -0.86 1.48
CA PHE A 370 -12.62 -2.29 1.14
C PHE A 370 -13.21 -2.49 -0.26
N LEU A 371 -14.27 -1.76 -0.60
CA LEU A 371 -14.92 -1.85 -1.91
C LEU A 371 -13.98 -1.48 -3.07
N ASN A 372 -13.13 -0.46 -2.89
CA ASN A 372 -12.15 -0.09 -3.91
C ASN A 372 -11.13 -1.22 -4.14
N GLY A 373 -10.70 -1.88 -3.06
CA GLY A 373 -9.82 -3.05 -3.13
C GLY A 373 -10.45 -4.24 -3.84
N ILE A 374 -11.71 -4.56 -3.50
CA ILE A 374 -12.46 -5.66 -4.13
C ILE A 374 -12.72 -5.38 -5.61
N GLN A 375 -13.11 -4.15 -5.96
CA GLN A 375 -13.30 -3.79 -7.36
C GLN A 375 -12.02 -4.02 -8.16
N TRP A 376 -10.88 -3.58 -7.64
CA TRP A 376 -9.59 -3.79 -8.30
C TRP A 376 -9.26 -5.27 -8.50
N ILE A 377 -9.42 -6.12 -7.48
CA ILE A 377 -9.03 -7.54 -7.61
C ILE A 377 -9.96 -8.29 -8.59
N LEU A 378 -11.25 -7.94 -8.63
CA LEU A 378 -12.19 -8.48 -9.61
C LEU A 378 -11.80 -8.10 -11.04
N GLU A 379 -11.46 -6.83 -11.28
CA GLU A 379 -10.99 -6.33 -12.58
C GLU A 379 -9.72 -7.07 -13.05
N GLU A 380 -8.76 -7.33 -12.14
CA GLU A 380 -7.54 -8.06 -12.49
C GLU A 380 -7.83 -9.53 -12.84
N VAL A 381 -8.73 -10.20 -12.11
CA VAL A 381 -9.16 -11.58 -12.42
C VAL A 381 -9.87 -11.63 -13.78
N GLU A 382 -10.79 -10.70 -14.07
CA GLU A 382 -11.49 -10.64 -15.36
C GLU A 382 -10.52 -10.38 -16.53
N SER A 383 -9.55 -9.49 -16.34
CA SER A 383 -8.55 -9.17 -17.37
C SER A 383 -7.71 -10.37 -17.80
N LYS A 384 -7.55 -11.34 -16.91
CA LYS A 384 -6.86 -12.60 -17.18
C LYS A 384 -7.75 -13.59 -17.94
N HIS A 385 -9.05 -13.63 -17.65
CA HIS A 385 -9.99 -14.50 -18.36
C HIS A 385 -10.28 -14.02 -19.79
N ALA A 386 -10.08 -12.73 -20.08
CA ALA A 386 -10.26 -12.14 -21.41
C ALA A 386 -9.05 -12.32 -22.35
N ARG A 387 -7.92 -12.83 -21.85
CA ARG A 387 -6.70 -13.15 -22.62
C ARG A 387 -6.58 -14.64 -22.81
#